data_AF-A0A3C2DGC9-F1
#
_entry.id   AF-A0A3C2DGC9-F1
#
_cell.length_a   1.000
_cell.length_b   1.000
_cell.length_c   1.000
_cell.angle_alpha   90.00
_cell.angle_beta   90.00
_cell.angle_gamma   90.00
#
_symmetry.space_group_name_H-M   'P 1'
#
loop_
_entity.id
_entity.type
_entity.pdbx_description
1 polymer ?
#
loop_
_entity_poly.entity_id
_entity_poly.type
_entity_poly.pdbx_seq_one_letter_code
_entity_poly.pdbx_strand_id
1 'polypeptide(L)'
;SAFLGLGSLLRPSRDTPQKTINYESGVDPQGDMWAQSNIRYYVFALMFVLFDVEAVFIFPWATRLEVYGVFGLVEMAIFIFILAL
;
A
#
# COMPACT_ATOMS: atom_id res chain seq x y z
N SER A 1 -12.53 -17.61 9.59
CA SER A 1 -12.05 -18.99 9.79
C SER A 1 -13.17 -20.02 9.67
N ALA A 2 -14.30 -19.90 10.38
CA ALA A 2 -15.41 -20.86 10.33
C ALA A 2 -15.94 -21.18 8.90
N PHE A 3 -16.14 -20.14 8.06
CA PHE A 3 -16.56 -20.32 6.67
C PHE A 3 -15.53 -21.03 5.78
N LEU A 4 -14.24 -20.81 6.03
CA LEU A 4 -13.17 -21.53 5.32
C LEU A 4 -13.13 -23.01 5.73
N GLY A 5 -13.38 -23.32 7.00
CA GLY A 5 -13.44 -24.70 7.51
C GLY A 5 -14.65 -25.50 7.01
N LEU A 6 -15.84 -24.88 7.00
CA LEU A 6 -17.03 -25.47 6.39
C LEU A 6 -16.85 -25.70 4.89
N GLY A 7 -16.24 -24.73 4.19
CA GLY A 7 -15.90 -24.83 2.78
C GLY A 7 -14.90 -25.95 2.47
N SER A 8 -13.87 -26.15 3.31
CA SER A 8 -12.92 -27.24 3.12
C SER A 8 -13.52 -28.63 3.37
N LEU A 9 -14.52 -28.74 4.26
CA LEU A 9 -15.18 -30.01 4.56
C LEU A 9 -16.15 -30.45 3.45
N LEU A 10 -16.88 -29.50 2.85
CA LEU A 10 -17.86 -29.77 1.79
C LEU A 10 -17.24 -29.83 0.39
N ARG A 11 -16.06 -29.22 0.18
CA ARG A 11 -15.40 -29.17 -1.13
C ARG A 11 -14.84 -30.55 -1.53
N PRO A 12 -15.07 -31.02 -2.77
CA PRO A 12 -14.38 -32.18 -3.28
C PRO A 12 -12.87 -31.90 -3.41
N SER A 13 -12.06 -32.60 -2.62
CA SER A 13 -10.61 -32.57 -2.75
C SER A 13 -10.16 -33.59 -3.80
N ARG A 14 -9.48 -33.10 -4.84
CA ARG A 14 -8.84 -33.94 -5.87
C ARG A 14 -7.51 -33.29 -6.20
N ASP A 15 -6.46 -33.76 -5.53
CA ASP A 15 -5.10 -33.32 -5.78
C ASP A 15 -4.60 -34.01 -7.04
N THR A 16 -4.31 -33.20 -8.04
CA THR A 16 -3.80 -33.64 -9.34
C THR A 16 -2.59 -32.76 -9.63
N PRO A 17 -1.44 -33.30 -10.05
CA PRO A 17 -0.21 -32.51 -10.24
C PRO A 17 -0.41 -31.26 -11.12
N GLN A 18 -1.29 -31.36 -12.12
CA GLN A 18 -1.66 -30.27 -13.04
C GLN A 18 -2.49 -29.14 -12.39
N LYS A 19 -3.05 -29.33 -11.18
CA LYS A 19 -3.72 -28.25 -10.44
C LYS A 19 -2.74 -27.40 -9.62
N THR A 20 -1.53 -27.92 -9.42
CA THR A 20 -0.49 -27.29 -8.60
C THR A 20 0.51 -26.49 -9.44
N ILE A 21 0.48 -26.66 -10.77
CA ILE A 21 1.27 -25.84 -11.69
C ILE A 21 0.63 -24.44 -11.86
N ASN A 22 1.48 -23.43 -12.05
CA ASN A 22 1.02 -22.07 -12.35
C ASN A 22 0.31 -22.04 -13.71
N TYR A 23 -0.74 -21.24 -13.81
CA TYR A 23 -1.45 -21.05 -15.07
C TYR A 23 -0.67 -20.11 -15.99
N GLU A 24 -0.32 -20.58 -17.19
CA GLU A 24 0.44 -19.82 -18.18
C GLU A 24 -0.23 -19.81 -19.56
N SER A 25 -1.57 -19.71 -19.60
CA SER A 25 -2.34 -19.65 -20.85
C SER A 25 -2.10 -20.80 -21.84
N GLY A 26 -1.54 -21.93 -21.39
CA GLY A 26 -1.28 -23.12 -22.19
C GLY A 26 0.11 -23.20 -22.82
N VAL A 27 1.03 -22.30 -22.45
CA VAL A 27 2.46 -22.39 -22.81
C VAL A 27 3.29 -22.77 -21.58
N ASP A 28 4.42 -23.45 -21.80
CA ASP A 28 5.36 -23.75 -20.72
C ASP A 28 6.12 -22.47 -20.29
N PRO A 29 6.40 -22.29 -18.99
CA PRO A 29 7.20 -21.18 -18.49
C PRO A 29 8.53 -21.08 -19.19
N GLN A 30 8.70 -20.00 -19.95
CA GLN A 30 9.95 -19.65 -20.59
C GLN A 30 10.34 -18.23 -20.23
N GLY A 31 11.48 -18.10 -19.53
CA GLY A 31 12.07 -16.83 -19.13
C GLY A 31 12.37 -16.77 -17.64
N ASP A 32 13.38 -15.98 -17.29
CA ASP A 32 13.63 -15.61 -15.89
C ASP A 32 12.44 -14.78 -15.38
N MET A 33 11.97 -15.08 -14.17
CA MET A 33 10.87 -14.40 -13.45
C MET A 33 11.20 -12.95 -13.03
N TRP A 34 11.93 -12.22 -13.86
CA TRP A 34 12.36 -10.87 -13.60
C TRP A 34 11.39 -9.94 -14.29
N ALA A 35 10.30 -9.64 -13.60
CA ALA A 35 9.45 -8.52 -13.98
C ALA A 35 10.34 -7.27 -14.06
N GLN A 36 10.36 -6.60 -15.21
CA GLN A 36 10.98 -5.28 -15.34
C GLN A 36 10.19 -4.30 -14.48
N SER A 37 10.52 -4.26 -13.19
CA SER A 37 9.89 -3.35 -12.24
C SER A 37 10.29 -1.94 -12.63
N ASN A 38 9.32 -1.17 -13.11
CA ASN A 38 9.56 0.20 -13.49
C ASN A 38 9.74 1.04 -12.21
N ILE A 39 10.76 1.90 -12.18
CA ILE A 39 11.10 2.75 -11.03
C ILE A 39 9.91 3.59 -10.52
N ARG A 40 8.94 3.88 -11.39
CA ARG A 40 7.71 4.62 -11.04
C ARG A 40 6.96 3.98 -9.87
N TYR A 41 6.89 2.64 -9.79
CA TYR A 41 6.19 1.98 -8.68
C TYR A 41 6.84 2.29 -7.34
N TYR A 42 8.17 2.34 -7.30
CA TYR A 42 8.92 2.73 -6.11
C TYR A 42 8.71 4.21 -5.77
N VAL A 43 8.75 5.11 -6.76
CA VAL A 43 8.51 6.55 -6.55
C VAL A 43 7.10 6.79 -5.98
N PHE A 44 6.07 6.12 -6.50
CA PHE A 44 4.72 6.22 -5.96
C PHE A 44 4.63 5.71 -4.51
N ALA A 45 5.28 4.59 -4.20
CA ALA A 45 5.31 4.06 -2.84
C ALA A 45 6.03 5.02 -1.87
N LEU A 46 7.19 5.56 -2.26
CA LEU A 46 7.94 6.51 -1.45
C LEU A 46 7.15 7.81 -1.23
N MET A 47 6.53 8.34 -2.28
CA MET A 47 5.69 9.54 -2.19
C MET A 47 4.47 9.32 -1.28
N PHE A 48 3.85 8.13 -1.35
CA PHE A 48 2.76 7.76 -0.43
C PHE A 48 3.22 7.76 1.03
N VAL A 49 4.36 7.15 1.32
CA VAL A 49 4.93 7.12 2.69
C VAL A 49 5.26 8.53 3.18
N LEU A 50 5.81 9.38 2.30
CA LEU A 50 6.14 10.76 2.61
C LEU A 50 4.86 11.53 2.99
N PHE A 51 3.81 11.50 2.16
CA PHE A 51 2.54 12.16 2.46
C PHE A 51 1.83 11.62 3.71
N ASP A 52 1.93 10.32 3.98
CA ASP A 52 1.35 9.71 5.19
C ASP A 52 2.02 10.26 6.46
N VAL A 53 3.36 10.40 6.44
CA VAL A 53 4.12 11.00 7.55
C VAL A 53 3.74 12.46 7.76
N GLU A 54 3.55 13.24 6.69
CA GLU A 54 3.09 14.64 6.80
C GLU A 54 1.71 14.74 7.45
N ALA A 55 0.78 13.86 7.05
CA ALA A 55 -0.57 13.84 7.59
C ALA A 55 -0.58 13.55 9.10
N VAL A 56 0.30 12.66 9.58
CA VAL A 56 0.48 12.37 11.02
C VAL A 56 0.83 13.64 11.83
N PHE A 57 1.54 14.61 11.24
CA PHE A 57 1.83 15.89 11.90
C PHE A 57 0.71 16.92 11.75
N ILE A 58 0.04 16.95 10.59
CA ILE A 58 -1.04 17.92 10.32
C ILE A 58 -2.28 17.63 11.18
N PHE A 59 -2.68 16.35 11.37
CA PHE A 59 -3.91 16.01 12.07
C PHE A 59 -3.95 16.50 13.54
N PRO A 60 -2.95 16.21 14.40
CA PRO A 60 -2.95 16.68 15.78
C PRO A 60 -2.93 18.21 15.87
N TRP A 61 -2.18 18.89 14.99
CA TRP A 61 -2.19 20.35 14.93
C TRP A 61 -3.58 20.89 14.57
N ALA A 62 -4.24 20.30 13.56
CA ALA A 62 -5.57 20.70 13.11
C ALA A 62 -6.64 20.55 14.21
N THR A 63 -6.48 19.61 15.14
CA THR A 63 -7.40 19.45 16.29
C THR A 63 -7.28 20.55 17.34
N ARG A 64 -6.20 21.35 17.32
CA ARG A 64 -5.89 22.37 18.34
C ARG A 64 -5.74 23.78 17.74
N LEU A 65 -6.33 24.03 16.58
CA LEU A 65 -6.26 25.33 15.88
C LEU A 65 -6.67 26.52 16.74
N GLU A 66 -7.72 26.37 17.56
CA GLU A 66 -8.23 27.44 18.43
C GLU A 66 -7.22 27.89 19.50
N VAL A 67 -6.31 27.00 19.93
CA VAL A 67 -5.33 27.30 20.98
C VAL A 67 -4.11 28.03 20.42
N TYR A 68 -3.68 27.67 19.20
CA TYR A 68 -2.48 28.25 18.59
C TYR A 68 -2.74 29.55 17.82
N GLY A 69 -4.00 29.81 17.44
CA GLY A 69 -4.40 31.02 16.74
C GLY A 69 -3.57 31.30 15.48
N VAL A 70 -3.24 32.57 15.25
CA VAL A 70 -2.49 33.01 14.05
C VAL A 70 -1.04 32.51 14.07
N PHE A 71 -0.43 32.33 15.24
CA PHE A 71 0.95 31.85 15.38
C PHE A 71 1.09 30.42 14.85
N GLY A 72 0.20 29.51 15.26
CA GLY A 72 0.22 28.14 14.76
C GLY A 72 -0.11 28.01 13.27
N LEU A 73 -0.83 28.98 12.70
CA LEU A 73 -1.10 29.03 11.26
C LEU A 73 0.16 29.37 10.45
N VAL A 74 0.97 30.33 10.94
CA VAL A 74 2.25 30.69 10.30
C VAL A 74 3.25 29.53 10.39
N GLU A 75 3.35 28.88 11.55
CA GLU A 75 4.24 27.72 11.73
C GLU A 75 3.87 26.57 10.77
N MET A 76 2.58 26.27 10.62
CA MET A 76 2.17 25.23 9.67
C MET A 76 2.28 25.62 8.21
N ALA A 77 2.10 26.89 7.87
CA ALA A 77 2.36 27.35 6.52
C ALA A 77 3.84 27.17 6.14
N ILE A 78 4.75 27.45 7.08
CA ILE A 78 6.19 27.21 6.92
C ILE A 78 6.48 25.70 6.84
N PHE A 79 5.87 24.89 7.70
CA PHE A 79 6.04 23.42 7.70
C PHE A 79 5.63 22.81 6.35
N ILE A 80 4.46 23.16 5.82
CA ILE A 80 3.96 22.69 4.52
C ILE A 80 4.86 23.20 3.38
N PHE A 81 5.34 24.45 3.45
CA PHE A 81 6.24 24.99 2.43
C PHE A 81 7.58 24.24 2.37
N ILE A 82 8.15 23.88 3.53
CA ILE A 82 9.41 23.13 3.59
C ILE A 82 9.24 21.72 3.01
N LEU A 83 8.11 21.07 3.28
CA LEU A 83 7.81 19.73 2.79
C LEU A 83 7.52 19.67 1.29
N ALA A 84 6.95 20.75 0.74
CA ALA A 84 6.65 20.86 -0.68
C ALA A 84 7.89 21.19 -1.55
N LEU A 85 9.01 21.60 -0.95
CA LEU A 85 10.27 21.94 -1.62
C LEU A 85 11.11 20.69 -1.92
#